data_AF-A0A7C0XBC5-F1
#
_entry.id   AF-A0A7C0XBC5-F1
#
_cell.length_a   1.000
_cell.length_b   1.000
_cell.length_c   1.000
_cell.angle_alpha   90.00
_cell.angle_beta   90.00
_cell.angle_gamma   90.00
#
_symmetry.space_group_name_H-M   'P 1'
#
loop_
_entity.id
_entity.type
_entity.pdbx_description
1 polymer ?
#
loop_
_entity_poly.entity_id
_entity_poly.type
_entity_poly.pdbx_seq_one_letter_code
_entity_poly.pdbx_strand_id
1 'polypeptide(L)'
;MDTIAAIATPPGVAAIAIVRISGEDTLKVLEKVFVRKKGKGRPPSHKVILGYIVDPETHSVIDEVLLTFMKSPRSYTGEDMAEISCHGGKLVPKLVLRAVLKAGARLAEPGEFTKRAFLNGKMDLIRARGVLEIIEAETEKAVLLARERLLGHTSEKLAELRENYLSFLKDLEARIDFEEDVPQISEDYIGKKLQELRENLENLIKTGEANRYYFEGARIAILGMPNVGKSTLFNDLLGQERAIVTEEAGTTRDIISESVIWNGIPLTLYDTAGVREAEGKVESIGIERALELSKRADLRLLLIDCSSPLTSEDMRLLETVEKPRIIVLNKIDLGEKIKPGDIEGETVVEVSALKGTGVSELRQKIMEFLERPEVTGTIAFTRREGELLREALRELKEGTERWMEGFPLDILSFHVRKSLEKLELLLGISDIPEETLSRIFSEFCIGK
;
A
#
# COMPACT_ATOMS: atom_id res chain seq x y z
N MET A 1 -19.91 -9.45 18.56
CA MET A 1 -19.39 -8.06 18.38
C MET A 1 -20.55 -7.09 18.37
N ASP A 2 -20.31 -5.81 18.63
CA ASP A 2 -21.34 -4.76 18.48
C ASP A 2 -21.74 -4.55 17.01
N THR A 3 -22.88 -3.90 16.75
CA THR A 3 -23.34 -3.61 15.38
C THR A 3 -22.87 -2.24 14.94
N ILE A 4 -22.17 -2.18 13.82
CA ILE A 4 -21.60 -0.95 13.26
C ILE A 4 -22.36 -0.48 12.03
N ALA A 5 -22.30 0.82 11.77
CA ALA A 5 -22.83 1.43 10.57
C ALA A 5 -21.95 2.58 10.05
N ALA A 6 -21.95 2.78 8.74
CA ALA A 6 -21.26 3.89 8.08
C ALA A 6 -21.83 4.17 6.67
N ILE A 7 -21.51 5.33 6.11
CA ILE A 7 -21.73 5.62 4.69
C ILE A 7 -20.60 4.95 3.91
N ALA A 8 -20.92 4.09 2.93
CA ALA A 8 -19.96 3.30 2.16
C ALA A 8 -19.61 3.90 0.79
N THR A 9 -20.30 4.98 0.38
CA THR A 9 -20.06 5.72 -0.86
C THR A 9 -19.28 7.02 -0.59
N PRO A 10 -18.49 7.53 -1.56
CA PRO A 10 -17.76 8.78 -1.40
C PRO A 10 -18.65 9.96 -1.00
N PRO A 11 -18.14 10.92 -0.22
CA PRO A 11 -18.87 12.14 0.10
C PRO A 11 -19.09 12.97 -1.17
N GLY A 12 -20.30 13.49 -1.37
CA GLY A 12 -20.62 14.28 -2.55
C GLY A 12 -22.11 14.30 -2.87
N VAL A 13 -22.44 14.81 -4.05
CA VAL A 13 -23.78 14.67 -4.63
C VAL A 13 -23.71 13.62 -5.73
N ALA A 14 -24.54 12.59 -5.60
CA ALA A 14 -24.67 11.51 -6.58
C ALA A 14 -26.14 11.07 -6.65
N ALA A 15 -26.47 10.22 -7.63
CA ALA A 15 -27.81 9.64 -7.72
C ALA A 15 -28.12 8.76 -6.49
N ILE A 16 -27.13 7.99 -6.02
CA ILE A 16 -27.28 6.99 -4.96
C ILE A 16 -26.15 7.15 -3.95
N ALA A 17 -26.46 6.94 -2.68
CA ALA A 17 -25.50 6.71 -1.61
C ALA A 17 -25.88 5.45 -0.82
N ILE A 18 -24.88 4.76 -0.29
CA ILE A 18 -25.08 3.51 0.46
C ILE A 18 -24.75 3.75 1.93
N VAL A 19 -25.69 3.41 2.81
CA VAL A 19 -25.44 3.24 4.26
C VAL A 19 -25.38 1.75 4.55
N ARG A 20 -24.27 1.31 5.13
CA ARG A 20 -23.95 -0.08 5.41
C ARG A 20 -24.03 -0.34 6.91
N ILE A 21 -24.53 -1.51 7.28
CA ILE A 21 -24.68 -1.99 8.67
C ILE A 21 -24.12 -3.40 8.76
N SER A 22 -23.36 -3.74 9.81
CA SER A 22 -22.87 -5.10 10.06
C SER A 22 -22.82 -5.41 11.55
N GLY A 23 -23.22 -6.62 11.91
CA GLY A 23 -23.16 -7.14 13.29
C GLY A 23 -24.41 -7.91 13.67
N GLU A 24 -24.39 -8.53 14.85
CA GLU A 24 -25.41 -9.45 15.35
C GLU A 24 -26.81 -8.81 15.47
N ASP A 25 -26.89 -7.51 15.72
CA ASP A 25 -28.15 -6.78 15.90
C ASP A 25 -28.64 -6.08 14.62
N THR A 26 -28.02 -6.34 13.46
CA THR A 26 -28.38 -5.71 12.17
C THR A 26 -29.88 -5.83 11.88
N LEU A 27 -30.49 -7.00 12.10
CA LEU A 27 -31.93 -7.19 11.92
C LEU A 27 -32.77 -6.36 12.91
N LYS A 28 -32.35 -6.26 14.17
CA LYS A 28 -33.06 -5.48 15.19
C LYS A 28 -33.02 -3.99 14.88
N VAL A 29 -31.89 -3.50 14.35
CA VAL A 29 -31.74 -2.13 13.88
C VAL A 29 -32.70 -1.87 12.71
N LEU A 30 -32.71 -2.76 11.71
CA LEU A 30 -33.61 -2.65 10.55
C LEU A 30 -35.09 -2.69 10.93
N GLU A 31 -35.49 -3.52 11.90
CA GLU A 31 -36.88 -3.60 12.38
C GLU A 31 -37.39 -2.27 12.93
N LYS A 32 -36.50 -1.39 13.42
CA LYS A 32 -36.87 -0.06 13.95
C LYS A 32 -36.91 1.04 12.89
N VAL A 33 -36.07 0.95 11.85
CA VAL A 33 -35.84 2.08 10.91
C VAL A 33 -36.37 1.82 9.51
N PHE A 34 -36.65 0.58 9.12
CA PHE A 34 -37.05 0.25 7.76
C PHE A 34 -38.50 -0.24 7.69
N VAL A 35 -39.29 0.40 6.83
CA VAL A 35 -40.68 0.04 6.56
C VAL A 35 -40.82 -0.37 5.10
N ARG A 36 -41.28 -1.59 4.84
CA ARG A 36 -41.51 -2.07 3.47
C ARG A 36 -42.62 -1.30 2.78
N LYS A 37 -42.44 -0.98 1.49
CA LYS A 37 -43.51 -0.39 0.67
C LYS A 37 -44.66 -1.38 0.41
N LYS A 38 -44.34 -2.67 0.28
CA LYS A 38 -45.31 -3.77 0.14
C LYS A 38 -44.89 -5.01 0.93
N GLY A 39 -45.87 -5.69 1.52
CA GLY A 39 -45.67 -6.93 2.30
C GLY A 39 -45.24 -6.69 3.76
N LYS A 40 -45.17 -7.77 4.53
CA LYS A 40 -44.76 -7.77 5.95
C LYS A 40 -43.65 -8.80 6.20
N GLY A 41 -43.01 -8.72 7.37
CA GLY A 41 -42.00 -9.68 7.84
C GLY A 41 -40.55 -9.28 7.53
N ARG A 42 -39.62 -10.10 8.00
CA ARG A 42 -38.17 -9.84 7.92
C ARG A 42 -37.64 -9.85 6.49
N PRO A 43 -36.69 -8.96 6.14
CA PRO A 43 -36.03 -8.94 4.82
C PRO A 43 -35.43 -10.31 4.50
N PRO A 44 -35.85 -10.98 3.40
CA PRO A 44 -35.14 -12.16 2.92
C PRO A 44 -33.69 -11.81 2.57
N SER A 45 -32.79 -12.73 2.86
CA SER A 45 -31.37 -12.61 2.55
C SER A 45 -31.14 -12.56 1.03
N HIS A 46 -30.21 -11.70 0.58
CA HIS A 46 -29.79 -11.50 -0.80
C HIS A 46 -30.92 -11.14 -1.78
N LYS A 47 -31.91 -10.39 -1.30
CA LYS A 47 -32.95 -9.80 -2.15
C LYS A 47 -33.03 -8.30 -1.94
N VAL A 48 -33.26 -7.58 -3.03
CA VAL A 48 -33.49 -6.13 -3.03
C VAL A 48 -34.96 -5.87 -2.67
N ILE A 49 -35.19 -4.96 -1.73
CA ILE A 49 -36.53 -4.65 -1.21
C ILE A 49 -36.73 -3.14 -1.23
N LEU A 50 -37.82 -2.70 -1.87
CA LEU A 50 -38.24 -1.30 -1.85
C LEU A 50 -38.99 -0.96 -0.56
N GLY A 51 -38.63 0.15 0.07
CA GLY A 51 -39.27 0.63 1.28
C GLY A 51 -38.86 2.05 1.64
N TYR A 52 -39.09 2.40 2.90
CA TYR A 52 -38.80 3.71 3.45
C TYR A 52 -37.88 3.55 4.65
N ILE A 53 -36.91 4.46 4.78
CA ILE A 53 -36.26 4.68 6.07
C ILE A 53 -37.05 5.71 6.84
N VAL A 54 -37.31 5.43 8.11
CA VAL A 54 -38.01 6.32 9.04
C VAL A 54 -37.10 6.67 10.21
N ASP A 55 -37.30 7.85 10.78
CA ASP A 55 -36.69 8.19 12.06
C ASP A 55 -37.35 7.33 13.17
N PRO A 56 -36.56 6.63 14.01
CA PRO A 56 -37.09 5.66 14.97
C PRO A 56 -37.88 6.29 16.13
N GLU A 57 -37.77 7.59 16.36
CA GLU A 57 -38.47 8.30 17.45
C GLU A 57 -39.75 8.96 16.95
N THR A 58 -39.68 9.63 15.80
CA THR A 58 -40.79 10.41 15.24
C THR A 58 -41.62 9.64 14.23
N HIS A 59 -41.10 8.52 13.72
CA HIS A 59 -41.67 7.72 12.62
C HIS A 59 -41.88 8.49 11.31
N SER A 60 -41.29 9.69 11.16
CA SER A 60 -41.33 10.44 9.90
C SER A 60 -40.48 9.75 8.84
N VAL A 61 -40.98 9.70 7.60
CA VAL A 61 -40.22 9.19 6.45
C VAL A 61 -39.04 10.11 6.17
N ILE A 62 -37.84 9.53 6.17
CA ILE A 62 -36.60 10.20 5.80
C ILE A 62 -36.37 10.11 4.29
N ASP A 63 -36.49 8.90 3.73
CA ASP A 63 -36.27 8.64 2.31
C ASP A 63 -36.95 7.34 1.83
N GLU A 64 -37.22 7.25 0.53
CA GLU A 64 -37.56 5.99 -0.15
C GLU A 64 -36.27 5.32 -0.62
N VAL A 65 -36.06 4.06 -0.22
CA VAL A 65 -34.77 3.36 -0.37
C VAL A 65 -34.93 1.96 -0.95
N LEU A 66 -33.82 1.43 -1.45
CA LEU A 66 -33.65 -0.01 -1.67
C LEU A 66 -32.82 -0.61 -0.52
N LEU A 67 -33.34 -1.65 0.12
CA LEU A 67 -32.66 -2.40 1.17
C LEU A 67 -32.21 -3.77 0.63
N THR A 68 -30.97 -4.13 0.88
CA THR A 68 -30.44 -5.49 0.71
C THR A 68 -29.96 -6.01 2.06
N PHE A 69 -30.57 -7.09 2.56
CA PHE A 69 -30.11 -7.79 3.76
C PHE A 69 -29.30 -9.03 3.37
N MET A 70 -28.18 -9.27 4.05
CA MET A 70 -27.28 -10.40 3.83
C MET A 70 -27.08 -11.12 5.17
N LYS A 71 -27.64 -12.32 5.26
CA LYS A 71 -27.53 -13.16 6.46
C LYS A 71 -26.17 -13.83 6.54
N SER A 72 -25.55 -13.81 7.73
CA SER A 72 -24.35 -14.58 8.09
C SER A 72 -24.50 -16.06 7.70
N PRO A 73 -23.42 -16.74 7.25
CA PRO A 73 -22.06 -16.22 6.99
C PRO A 73 -21.86 -15.65 5.57
N ARG A 74 -22.96 -15.46 4.82
CA ARG A 74 -22.96 -15.01 3.42
C ARG A 74 -23.08 -13.50 3.34
N SER A 75 -22.05 -12.82 3.82
CA SER A 75 -21.89 -11.37 3.74
C SER A 75 -20.40 -11.04 3.56
N TYR A 76 -20.10 -9.77 3.32
CA TYR A 76 -18.72 -9.29 3.22
C TYR A 76 -17.94 -9.54 4.52
N THR A 77 -18.52 -9.15 5.66
CA THR A 77 -17.91 -9.27 6.98
C THR A 77 -17.99 -10.69 7.55
N GLY A 78 -18.87 -11.55 7.04
CA GLY A 78 -19.21 -12.84 7.65
C GLY A 78 -20.30 -12.74 8.73
N GLU A 79 -20.72 -11.53 9.10
CA GLU A 79 -21.80 -11.27 10.05
C GLU A 79 -23.14 -11.03 9.34
N ASP A 80 -24.23 -10.87 10.08
CA ASP A 80 -25.44 -10.29 9.50
C ASP A 80 -25.15 -8.85 9.05
N MET A 81 -25.55 -8.51 7.83
CA MET A 81 -25.17 -7.26 7.17
C MET A 81 -26.35 -6.69 6.38
N ALA A 82 -26.44 -5.37 6.27
CA ALA A 82 -27.44 -4.70 5.45
C ALA A 82 -26.85 -3.52 4.70
N GLU A 83 -27.34 -3.29 3.49
CA GLU A 83 -27.02 -2.12 2.68
C GLU A 83 -28.31 -1.39 2.31
N ILE A 84 -28.34 -0.10 2.64
CA ILE A 84 -29.45 0.82 2.37
C ILE A 84 -28.98 1.77 1.27
N SER A 85 -29.50 1.58 0.06
CA SER A 85 -29.31 2.48 -1.08
C SER A 85 -30.37 3.59 -1.02
N CYS A 86 -29.93 4.79 -0.65
CA CYS A 86 -30.76 5.99 -0.52
C CYS A 86 -30.35 7.04 -1.58
N HIS A 87 -31.11 8.12 -1.69
CA HIS A 87 -30.76 9.22 -2.60
C HIS A 87 -29.43 9.87 -2.17
N GLY A 88 -28.49 10.03 -3.11
CA GLY A 88 -27.13 10.49 -2.86
C GLY A 88 -26.96 12.00 -2.64
N GLY A 89 -27.86 12.63 -1.87
CA GLY A 89 -27.73 14.05 -1.51
C GLY A 89 -26.71 14.30 -0.40
N LYS A 90 -26.32 15.56 -0.15
CA LYS A 90 -25.36 15.90 0.92
C LYS A 90 -25.87 15.57 2.34
N LEU A 91 -27.19 15.56 2.53
CA LEU A 91 -27.85 15.42 3.84
C LEU A 91 -28.53 14.06 4.04
N VAL A 92 -29.19 13.53 3.01
CA VAL A 92 -30.02 12.30 3.11
C VAL A 92 -29.23 11.11 3.68
N PRO A 93 -28.02 10.77 3.19
CA PRO A 93 -27.25 9.63 3.73
C PRO A 93 -26.86 9.83 5.19
N LYS A 94 -26.61 11.09 5.61
CA LYS A 94 -26.32 11.44 7.01
C LYS A 94 -27.55 11.27 7.90
N LEU A 95 -28.75 11.58 7.40
CA LEU A 95 -30.00 11.35 8.12
C LEU A 95 -30.32 9.86 8.25
N VAL A 96 -30.13 9.09 7.17
CA VAL A 96 -30.28 7.62 7.19
C VAL A 96 -29.30 7.01 8.18
N LEU A 97 -28.02 7.37 8.12
CA LEU A 97 -27.01 6.92 9.09
C LEU A 97 -27.40 7.29 10.52
N ARG A 98 -27.84 8.53 10.77
CA ARG A 98 -28.28 8.96 12.10
C ARG A 98 -29.45 8.12 12.62
N ALA A 99 -30.44 7.80 11.79
CA ALA A 99 -31.56 6.94 12.17
C ALA A 99 -31.08 5.53 12.57
N VAL A 100 -30.16 4.97 11.79
CA VAL A 100 -29.51 3.67 12.08
C VAL A 100 -28.74 3.70 13.41
N LEU A 101 -27.99 4.77 13.68
CA LEU A 101 -27.25 4.93 14.94
C LEU A 101 -28.22 5.05 16.13
N LYS A 102 -29.28 5.87 16.02
CA LYS A 102 -30.34 5.97 17.04
C LYS A 102 -31.02 4.63 17.33
N ALA A 103 -31.09 3.73 16.34
CA ALA A 103 -31.71 2.43 16.48
C ALA A 103 -30.84 1.38 17.19
N GLY A 104 -29.57 1.67 17.45
CA GLY A 104 -28.67 0.86 18.27
C GLY A 104 -27.34 0.49 17.62
N ALA A 105 -27.03 0.98 16.41
CA ALA A 105 -25.72 0.79 15.80
C ALA A 105 -24.71 1.83 16.32
N ARG A 106 -23.42 1.46 16.36
CA ARG A 106 -22.29 2.39 16.56
C ARG A 106 -21.75 2.86 15.20
N LEU A 107 -21.15 4.04 15.14
CA LEU A 107 -20.40 4.46 13.96
C LEU A 107 -19.16 3.58 13.78
N ALA A 108 -18.97 3.03 12.58
CA ALA A 108 -17.80 2.21 12.26
C ALA A 108 -16.50 3.03 12.29
N GLU A 109 -15.41 2.39 12.71
CA GLU A 109 -14.05 2.91 12.57
C GLU A 109 -13.55 2.76 11.11
N PRO A 110 -12.50 3.50 10.71
CA PRO A 110 -11.83 3.30 9.42
C PRO A 110 -11.41 1.83 9.22
N GLY A 111 -11.77 1.25 8.07
CA GLY A 111 -11.45 -0.15 7.74
C GLY A 111 -12.13 -1.23 8.57
N GLU A 112 -13.06 -0.89 9.46
CA GLU A 112 -13.63 -1.85 10.43
C GLU A 112 -14.41 -2.98 9.75
N PHE A 113 -15.08 -2.77 8.60
CA PHE A 113 -15.80 -3.86 7.93
C PHE A 113 -14.81 -4.88 7.33
N THR A 114 -13.72 -4.42 6.72
CA THR A 114 -12.67 -5.28 6.16
C THR A 114 -11.93 -5.99 7.28
N LYS A 115 -11.63 -5.29 8.39
CA LYS A 115 -11.05 -5.89 9.61
C LYS A 115 -11.91 -7.04 10.12
N ARG A 116 -13.23 -6.85 10.21
CA ARG A 116 -14.16 -7.93 10.60
C ARG A 116 -14.20 -9.08 9.61
N ALA A 117 -14.14 -8.79 8.30
CA ALA A 117 -14.05 -9.84 7.28
C ALA A 117 -12.80 -10.70 7.45
N PHE A 118 -11.65 -10.07 7.73
CA PHE A 118 -10.40 -10.76 8.06
C PHE A 118 -10.53 -11.61 9.34
N LEU A 119 -11.00 -11.02 10.45
CA LEU A 119 -11.16 -11.72 11.73
C LEU A 119 -12.14 -12.91 11.65
N ASN A 120 -13.15 -12.82 10.79
CA ASN A 120 -14.12 -13.89 10.55
C ASN A 120 -13.64 -14.91 9.49
N GLY A 121 -12.39 -14.84 9.05
CA GLY A 121 -11.79 -15.78 8.09
C GLY A 121 -12.39 -15.70 6.68
N LYS A 122 -13.04 -14.59 6.31
CA LYS A 122 -13.58 -14.39 4.96
C LYS A 122 -12.47 -14.11 3.93
N MET A 123 -11.36 -13.55 4.40
CA MET A 123 -10.18 -13.20 3.61
C MET A 123 -8.94 -13.17 4.52
N ASP A 124 -7.78 -13.44 3.95
CA ASP A 124 -6.48 -13.21 4.60
C ASP A 124 -6.04 -11.74 4.49
N LEU A 125 -4.90 -11.39 5.11
CA LEU A 125 -4.42 -10.01 5.17
C LEU A 125 -4.00 -9.44 3.80
N ILE A 126 -3.48 -10.27 2.90
CA ILE A 126 -3.09 -9.87 1.54
C ILE A 126 -4.34 -9.50 0.73
N ARG A 127 -5.39 -10.34 0.83
CA ARG A 127 -6.68 -10.06 0.19
C ARG A 127 -7.37 -8.84 0.78
N ALA A 128 -7.31 -8.66 2.10
CA ALA A 128 -7.83 -7.46 2.75
C ALA A 128 -7.17 -6.18 2.21
N ARG A 129 -5.83 -6.16 2.10
CA ARG A 129 -5.09 -5.06 1.45
C ARG A 129 -5.46 -4.86 -0.01
N GLY A 130 -5.68 -5.96 -0.75
CA GLY A 130 -6.20 -5.94 -2.12
C GLY A 130 -7.46 -5.10 -2.31
N VAL A 131 -8.31 -5.03 -1.29
CA VAL A 131 -9.53 -4.20 -1.31
C VAL A 131 -9.17 -2.72 -1.36
N LEU A 132 -8.17 -2.27 -0.60
CA LEU A 132 -7.70 -0.88 -0.62
C LEU A 132 -7.02 -0.58 -1.95
N GLU A 133 -6.10 -1.45 -2.35
CA GLU A 133 -5.25 -1.30 -3.53
C GLU A 133 -6.07 -1.16 -4.82
N ILE A 134 -7.20 -1.86 -4.96
CA ILE A 134 -8.06 -1.72 -6.14
C ILE A 134 -8.85 -0.40 -6.18
N ILE A 135 -9.12 0.21 -5.02
CA ILE A 135 -9.87 1.46 -4.92
C ILE A 135 -8.96 2.64 -5.28
N GLU A 136 -7.72 2.57 -4.81
CA GLU A 136 -6.70 3.62 -4.98
C GLU A 136 -5.95 3.51 -6.31
N ALA A 137 -6.06 2.38 -7.02
CA ALA A 137 -5.34 2.14 -8.26
C ALA A 137 -5.63 3.24 -9.32
N GLU A 138 -4.57 3.94 -9.72
CA GLU A 138 -4.63 5.02 -10.72
C GLU A 138 -4.32 4.55 -12.15
N THR A 139 -3.87 3.30 -12.33
CA THR A 139 -3.48 2.75 -13.63
C THR A 139 -4.10 1.37 -13.88
N GLU A 140 -4.29 1.02 -15.16
CA GLU A 140 -4.84 -0.29 -15.54
C GLU A 140 -3.98 -1.45 -14.99
N LYS A 141 -2.66 -1.27 -14.96
CA LYS A 141 -1.74 -2.27 -14.41
C LYS A 141 -1.85 -2.38 -12.89
N ALA A 142 -2.02 -1.28 -12.16
CA ALA A 142 -2.28 -1.31 -10.73
C ALA A 142 -3.59 -2.05 -10.41
N VAL A 143 -4.67 -1.79 -11.18
CA VAL A 143 -5.95 -2.51 -11.05
C VAL A 143 -5.78 -4.02 -11.29
N LEU A 144 -5.01 -4.41 -12.31
CA LEU A 144 -4.72 -5.81 -12.61
C LEU A 144 -4.01 -6.49 -11.43
N LEU A 145 -2.95 -5.88 -10.91
CA LEU A 145 -2.17 -6.44 -9.80
C LEU A 145 -2.99 -6.54 -8.50
N ALA A 146 -3.78 -5.50 -8.19
CA ALA A 146 -4.67 -5.51 -7.02
C ALA A 146 -5.77 -6.57 -7.12
N ARG A 147 -6.34 -6.76 -8.32
CA ARG A 147 -7.32 -7.83 -8.59
C ARG A 147 -6.73 -9.22 -8.35
N GLU A 148 -5.51 -9.46 -8.77
CA GLU A 148 -4.83 -10.76 -8.60
C GLU A 148 -4.58 -11.07 -7.12
N ARG A 149 -4.30 -10.05 -6.30
CA ARG A 149 -4.26 -10.17 -4.84
C ARG A 149 -5.65 -10.46 -4.26
N LEU A 150 -6.69 -9.74 -4.67
CA LEU A 150 -8.07 -9.95 -4.22
C LEU A 150 -8.60 -11.36 -4.50
N LEU A 151 -8.29 -11.90 -5.68
CA LEU A 151 -8.65 -13.26 -6.07
C LEU A 151 -7.94 -14.33 -5.23
N GLY A 152 -6.85 -13.97 -4.56
CA GLY A 152 -6.12 -14.85 -3.65
C GLY A 152 -4.87 -15.50 -4.26
N HIS A 153 -4.51 -15.22 -5.51
CA HIS A 153 -3.36 -15.86 -6.15
C HIS A 153 -2.04 -15.59 -5.42
N THR A 154 -1.87 -14.38 -4.86
CA THR A 154 -0.68 -14.05 -4.05
C THR A 154 -0.70 -14.82 -2.73
N SER A 155 -1.86 -14.91 -2.08
CA SER A 155 -2.05 -15.67 -0.84
C SER A 155 -1.80 -17.16 -1.04
N GLU A 156 -2.26 -17.73 -2.15
CA GLU A 156 -2.04 -19.14 -2.53
C GLU A 156 -0.55 -19.46 -2.65
N LYS A 157 0.24 -18.62 -3.35
CA LYS A 157 1.70 -18.85 -3.47
C LYS A 157 2.43 -18.71 -2.13
N LEU A 158 2.03 -17.75 -1.29
CA LEU A 158 2.59 -17.61 0.05
C LEU A 158 2.22 -18.80 0.94
N ALA A 159 0.99 -19.31 0.84
CA ALA A 159 0.53 -20.48 1.56
C ALA A 159 1.25 -21.76 1.11
N GLU A 160 1.47 -21.95 -0.20
CA GLU A 160 2.27 -23.06 -0.73
C GLU A 160 3.70 -23.03 -0.17
N LEU A 161 4.35 -21.87 -0.21
CA LEU A 161 5.69 -21.70 0.38
C LEU A 161 5.67 -22.02 1.87
N ARG A 162 4.68 -21.51 2.62
CA ARG A 162 4.49 -21.79 4.04
C ARG A 162 4.37 -23.29 4.33
N GLU A 163 3.57 -24.03 3.55
CA GLU A 163 3.43 -25.48 3.73
C GLU A 163 4.76 -26.22 3.49
N ASN A 164 5.57 -25.77 2.53
CA ASN A 164 6.91 -26.31 2.30
C ASN A 164 7.84 -26.08 3.50
N TYR A 165 7.80 -24.89 4.11
CA TYR A 165 8.53 -24.60 5.35
C TYR A 165 8.08 -25.49 6.50
N LEU A 166 6.76 -25.64 6.70
CA LEU A 166 6.20 -26.47 7.76
C LEU A 166 6.55 -27.95 7.61
N SER A 167 6.49 -28.47 6.38
CA SER A 167 6.91 -29.85 6.10
C SER A 167 8.39 -30.04 6.42
N PHE A 168 9.24 -29.11 6.01
CA PHE A 168 10.68 -29.20 6.28
C PHE A 168 11.01 -29.07 7.77
N LEU A 169 10.34 -28.19 8.50
CA LEU A 169 10.49 -28.09 9.96
C LEU A 169 10.10 -29.39 10.68
N LYS A 170 9.01 -30.04 10.25
CA LYS A 170 8.61 -31.35 10.79
C LYS A 170 9.70 -32.40 10.56
N ASP A 171 10.30 -32.42 9.37
CA ASP A 171 11.40 -33.34 9.05
C ASP A 171 12.63 -33.07 9.92
N LEU A 172 12.99 -31.80 10.14
CA LEU A 172 14.10 -31.40 11.01
C LEU A 172 13.83 -31.77 12.48
N GLU A 173 12.63 -31.50 13.00
CA GLU A 173 12.23 -31.83 14.37
C GLU A 173 12.28 -33.34 14.61
N ALA A 174 11.75 -34.13 13.69
CA ALA A 174 11.84 -35.60 13.77
C ALA A 174 13.29 -36.09 13.79
N ARG A 175 14.21 -35.40 13.10
CA ARG A 175 15.64 -35.75 13.09
C ARG A 175 16.36 -35.37 14.40
N ILE A 176 15.94 -34.28 15.04
CA ILE A 176 16.48 -33.79 16.32
C ILE A 176 16.00 -34.66 17.48
N ASP A 177 14.71 -34.99 17.51
CA ASP A 177 14.07 -35.69 18.64
C ASP A 177 14.34 -37.21 18.67
N PHE A 178 14.70 -37.82 17.53
CA PHE A 178 14.84 -39.27 17.41
C PHE A 178 16.18 -39.69 16.78
N GLU A 179 17.11 -40.16 17.62
CA GLU A 179 18.46 -40.54 17.18
C GLU A 179 18.57 -41.97 16.58
N GLU A 180 17.63 -42.91 16.79
CA GLU A 180 17.79 -44.31 16.31
C GLU A 180 16.55 -45.06 15.73
N ASP A 181 15.30 -44.62 15.95
CA ASP A 181 14.10 -45.46 15.67
C ASP A 181 13.26 -45.09 14.41
N VAL A 182 13.69 -44.11 13.60
CA VAL A 182 12.96 -43.62 12.41
C VAL A 182 13.93 -43.47 11.22
N PRO A 183 13.51 -43.73 9.97
CA PRO A 183 14.32 -43.39 8.80
C PRO A 183 14.68 -41.90 8.81
N GLN A 184 15.94 -41.59 9.09
CA GLN A 184 16.42 -40.24 9.23
C GLN A 184 16.61 -39.59 7.85
N ILE A 185 16.21 -38.32 7.73
CA ILE A 185 16.53 -37.52 6.54
C ILE A 185 18.06 -37.40 6.37
N SER A 186 18.52 -37.45 5.14
CA SER A 186 19.95 -37.30 4.81
C SER A 186 20.37 -35.83 4.75
N GLU A 187 21.66 -35.56 4.94
CA GLU A 187 22.21 -34.20 4.73
C GLU A 187 21.97 -33.71 3.30
N ASP A 188 22.05 -34.59 2.30
CA ASP A 188 21.73 -34.27 0.90
C ASP A 188 20.26 -33.82 0.74
N TYR A 189 19.32 -34.45 1.45
CA TYR A 189 17.92 -34.02 1.46
C TYR A 189 17.76 -32.63 2.08
N ILE A 190 18.40 -32.38 3.23
CA ILE A 190 18.36 -31.08 3.93
C ILE A 190 18.90 -29.98 3.00
N GLY A 191 20.07 -30.21 2.38
CA GLY A 191 20.68 -29.25 1.46
C GLY A 191 19.79 -28.94 0.26
N LYS A 192 19.19 -29.96 -0.36
CA LYS A 192 18.25 -29.79 -1.48
C LYS A 192 17.01 -29.00 -1.06
N LYS A 193 16.45 -29.28 0.12
CA LYS A 193 15.28 -28.55 0.63
C LYS A 193 15.58 -27.09 0.94
N LEU A 194 16.73 -26.78 1.54
CA LEU A 194 17.16 -25.41 1.76
C LEU A 194 17.33 -24.64 0.46
N GLN A 195 17.94 -25.28 -0.55
CA GLN A 195 18.09 -24.69 -1.88
C GLN A 195 16.73 -24.42 -2.53
N GLU A 196 15.81 -25.39 -2.49
CA GLU A 196 14.44 -25.25 -3.02
C GLU A 196 13.68 -24.09 -2.35
N LEU A 197 13.68 -24.02 -1.01
CA LEU A 197 13.04 -22.93 -0.27
C LEU A 197 13.63 -21.56 -0.62
N ARG A 198 14.97 -21.50 -0.76
CA ARG A 198 15.69 -20.27 -1.10
C ARG A 198 15.34 -19.80 -2.50
N GLU A 199 15.40 -20.68 -3.50
CA GLU A 199 15.09 -20.36 -4.90
C GLU A 199 13.64 -19.92 -5.06
N ASN A 200 12.69 -20.60 -4.40
CA ASN A 200 11.29 -20.21 -4.41
C ASN A 200 11.07 -18.81 -3.81
N LEU A 201 11.70 -18.52 -2.66
CA LEU A 201 11.60 -17.21 -2.02
C LEU A 201 12.28 -16.10 -2.83
N GLU A 202 13.45 -16.36 -3.41
CA GLU A 202 14.16 -15.41 -4.30
C GLU A 202 13.35 -15.09 -5.55
N ASN A 203 12.73 -16.10 -6.18
CA ASN A 203 11.86 -15.90 -7.34
C ASN A 203 10.61 -15.09 -6.98
N LEU A 204 10.02 -15.34 -5.80
CA LEU A 204 8.87 -14.60 -5.31
C LEU A 204 9.21 -13.13 -5.08
N ILE A 205 10.34 -12.84 -4.40
CA ILE A 205 10.84 -11.48 -4.17
C ILE A 205 11.10 -10.78 -5.50
N LYS A 206 11.83 -11.43 -6.42
CA LYS A 206 12.18 -10.88 -7.72
C LYS A 206 10.93 -10.49 -8.53
N THR A 207 9.91 -11.34 -8.53
CA THR A 207 8.64 -11.09 -9.23
C THR A 207 7.89 -9.91 -8.60
N GLY A 208 7.78 -9.89 -7.27
CA GLY A 208 7.07 -8.83 -6.57
C GLY A 208 7.75 -7.47 -6.67
N GLU A 209 9.09 -7.43 -6.62
CA GLU A 209 9.86 -6.18 -6.78
C GLU A 209 9.78 -5.61 -8.20
N ALA A 210 9.69 -6.47 -9.23
CA ALA A 210 9.52 -6.01 -10.61
C ALA A 210 8.19 -5.28 -10.84
N ASN A 211 7.15 -5.64 -10.09
CA ASN A 211 5.83 -5.01 -10.18
C ASN A 211 5.59 -3.94 -9.10
N ARG A 212 6.53 -3.73 -8.18
CA ARG A 212 6.35 -2.83 -7.02
C ARG A 212 5.92 -1.42 -7.44
N TYR A 213 6.64 -0.77 -8.35
CA TYR A 213 6.33 0.60 -8.75
C TYR A 213 5.03 0.74 -9.52
N TYR A 214 4.67 -0.28 -10.32
CA TYR A 214 3.35 -0.32 -10.97
C TYR A 214 2.19 -0.46 -9.98
N PHE A 215 2.50 -0.85 -8.74
CA PHE A 215 1.53 -1.18 -7.72
C PHE A 215 1.41 -0.10 -6.64
N GLU A 216 2.52 0.27 -6.00
CA GLU A 216 2.55 1.27 -4.92
C GLU A 216 2.92 2.69 -5.41
N GLY A 217 3.25 2.82 -6.70
CA GLY A 217 3.85 4.02 -7.27
C GLY A 217 5.32 4.18 -6.92
N ALA A 218 5.95 5.23 -7.45
CA ALA A 218 7.33 5.60 -7.13
C ALA A 218 7.40 7.01 -6.55
N ARG A 219 8.26 7.20 -5.54
CA ARG A 219 8.46 8.49 -4.89
C ARG A 219 9.74 9.13 -5.37
N ILE A 220 9.65 10.32 -5.98
CA ILE A 220 10.80 11.04 -6.52
C ILE A 220 10.97 12.35 -5.76
N ALA A 221 12.13 12.55 -5.13
CA ALA A 221 12.46 13.80 -4.44
C ALA A 221 13.34 14.68 -5.32
N ILE A 222 12.95 15.95 -5.50
CA ILE A 222 13.77 16.95 -6.20
C ILE A 222 14.53 17.77 -5.16
N LEU A 223 15.86 17.68 -5.19
CA LEU A 223 16.78 18.29 -4.25
C LEU A 223 17.71 19.27 -4.96
N GLY A 224 18.30 20.19 -4.21
CA GLY A 224 19.27 21.16 -4.73
C GLY A 224 19.19 22.49 -4.01
N MET A 225 20.19 23.35 -4.24
CA MET A 225 20.27 24.68 -3.62
C MET A 225 19.11 25.60 -4.06
N PRO A 226 18.83 26.70 -3.34
CA PRO A 226 17.88 27.72 -3.80
C PRO A 226 18.24 28.23 -5.20
N ASN A 227 17.23 28.60 -5.99
CA ASN A 227 17.41 29.19 -7.33
C ASN A 227 18.14 28.33 -8.38
N VAL A 228 18.44 27.06 -8.11
CA VAL A 228 18.99 26.11 -9.11
C VAL A 228 17.95 25.65 -10.14
N GLY A 229 16.70 26.09 -10.03
CA GLY A 229 15.62 25.77 -10.98
C GLY A 229 14.75 24.56 -10.64
N LYS A 230 14.70 24.14 -9.35
CA LYS A 230 13.86 23.03 -8.87
C LYS A 230 12.40 23.14 -9.28
N SER A 231 11.73 24.26 -8.96
CA SER A 231 10.31 24.43 -9.26
C SER A 231 10.03 24.53 -10.76
N THR A 232 10.98 25.04 -11.55
CA THR A 232 10.87 25.01 -13.02
C THR A 232 10.91 23.57 -13.53
N LEU A 233 11.87 22.76 -13.08
CA LEU A 233 11.95 21.35 -13.46
C LEU A 233 10.74 20.56 -12.96
N PHE A 234 10.31 20.78 -11.72
CA PHE A 234 9.12 20.14 -11.14
C PHE A 234 7.89 20.34 -12.02
N ASN A 235 7.61 21.58 -12.41
CA ASN A 235 6.48 21.89 -13.29
C ASN A 235 6.65 21.28 -14.70
N ASP A 236 7.87 21.26 -15.24
CA ASP A 236 8.13 20.64 -16.54
C ASP A 236 7.91 19.12 -16.50
N LEU A 237 8.40 18.44 -15.45
CA LEU A 237 8.20 17.00 -15.26
C LEU A 237 6.72 16.64 -15.13
N LEU A 238 5.92 17.43 -14.41
CA LEU A 238 4.48 17.19 -14.29
C LEU A 238 3.73 17.26 -15.64
N GLY A 239 4.26 17.99 -16.62
CA GLY A 239 3.66 18.09 -17.95
C GLY A 239 2.19 18.53 -17.95
N GLN A 240 1.43 18.10 -18.98
CA GLN A 240 -0.01 18.35 -19.10
C GLN A 240 -0.89 17.16 -18.64
N GLU A 241 -0.32 15.96 -18.52
CA GLU A 241 -1.03 14.73 -18.11
C GLU A 241 -1.02 14.56 -16.59
N ARG A 242 -1.63 15.50 -15.88
CA ARG A 242 -1.83 15.37 -14.43
C ARG A 242 -2.73 14.18 -14.15
N ALA A 243 -2.32 13.31 -13.22
CA ALA A 243 -3.26 12.36 -12.62
C ALA A 243 -4.36 13.17 -11.94
N ILE A 244 -5.61 12.71 -12.02
CA ILE A 244 -6.74 13.40 -11.39
C ILE A 244 -6.48 13.38 -9.88
N VAL A 245 -6.04 14.51 -9.34
CA VAL A 245 -5.84 14.70 -7.91
C VAL A 245 -7.18 14.50 -7.22
N THR A 246 -7.27 13.49 -6.37
CA THR A 246 -8.34 13.40 -5.39
C THR A 246 -7.98 14.35 -4.24
N GLU A 247 -8.79 15.39 -4.06
CA GLU A 247 -8.72 16.23 -2.86
C GLU A 247 -9.17 15.40 -1.65
N GLU A 248 -8.25 14.70 -0.99
CA GLU A 248 -8.52 14.17 0.35
C GLU A 248 -8.20 15.23 1.41
N ALA A 249 -9.25 15.62 2.14
CA ALA A 249 -9.16 16.52 3.28
C ALA A 249 -8.36 15.87 4.41
N GLY A 250 -7.07 16.17 4.50
CA GLY A 250 -6.23 15.70 5.60
C GLY A 250 -4.73 15.60 5.33
N THR A 251 -4.26 15.78 4.10
CA THR A 251 -2.81 15.79 3.84
C THR A 251 -2.19 17.02 4.49
N THR A 252 -1.34 16.75 5.47
CA THR A 252 -0.69 17.72 6.34
C THR A 252 -0.02 18.86 5.56
N ARG A 253 -0.29 20.09 6.01
CA ARG A 253 -0.03 21.41 5.42
C ARG A 253 1.43 21.80 5.05
N ASP A 254 2.38 20.88 4.89
CA ASP A 254 3.81 21.24 4.82
C ASP A 254 4.60 20.72 3.59
N ILE A 255 3.98 20.04 2.62
CA ILE A 255 4.69 19.55 1.43
C ILE A 255 3.80 19.65 0.18
N ILE A 256 4.28 20.35 -0.85
CA ILE A 256 3.68 20.29 -2.19
C ILE A 256 4.14 18.98 -2.81
N SER A 257 3.23 18.02 -2.91
CA SER A 257 3.42 16.77 -3.65
C SER A 257 2.37 16.69 -4.74
N GLU A 258 2.79 16.36 -5.95
CA GLU A 258 1.92 16.21 -7.10
C GLU A 258 2.15 14.84 -7.74
N SER A 259 1.09 14.25 -8.29
CA SER A 259 1.12 12.93 -8.90
C SER A 259 1.01 13.01 -10.43
N VAL A 260 1.82 12.21 -11.11
CA VAL A 260 1.83 12.06 -12.58
C VAL A 260 1.99 10.59 -12.93
N ILE A 261 1.43 10.14 -14.04
CA ILE A 261 1.56 8.75 -14.48
C ILE A 261 2.48 8.71 -15.70
N TRP A 262 3.61 8.00 -15.61
CA TRP A 262 4.51 7.75 -16.74
C TRP A 262 4.60 6.25 -17.02
N ASN A 263 4.40 5.83 -18.28
CA ASN A 263 4.40 4.43 -18.72
C ASN A 263 3.58 3.49 -17.80
N GLY A 264 2.47 3.97 -17.24
CA GLY A 264 1.61 3.18 -16.34
C GLY A 264 2.14 3.03 -14.90
N ILE A 265 3.20 3.75 -14.53
CA ILE A 265 3.71 3.88 -13.16
C ILE A 265 3.21 5.20 -12.57
N PRO A 266 2.44 5.19 -11.47
CA PRO A 266 2.15 6.38 -10.68
C PRO A 266 3.42 6.94 -10.05
N LEU A 267 3.71 8.21 -10.25
CA LEU A 267 4.86 8.90 -9.67
C LEU A 267 4.38 10.03 -8.77
N THR A 268 4.83 10.03 -7.52
CA THR A 268 4.66 11.17 -6.63
C THR A 268 5.95 11.98 -6.62
N LEU A 269 5.89 13.20 -7.15
CA LEU A 269 6.98 14.16 -7.12
C LEU A 269 6.88 15.00 -5.85
N TYR A 270 7.96 15.06 -5.09
CA TYR A 270 8.07 15.91 -3.90
C TYR A 270 8.93 17.14 -4.23
N ASP A 271 8.33 18.34 -4.20
CA ASP A 271 9.09 19.58 -4.26
C ASP A 271 9.58 19.97 -2.86
N THR A 272 10.89 19.99 -2.68
CA THR A 272 11.51 20.43 -1.42
C THR A 272 11.57 21.95 -1.29
N ALA A 273 11.20 22.70 -2.34
CA ALA A 273 11.14 24.16 -2.30
C ALA A 273 9.87 24.71 -1.60
N GLY A 274 8.76 23.97 -1.59
CA GLY A 274 7.47 24.39 -0.99
C GLY A 274 7.48 24.56 0.53
N VAL A 275 8.52 24.05 1.21
CA VAL A 275 8.72 24.20 2.67
C VAL A 275 9.11 25.64 3.05
N ARG A 276 9.29 26.55 2.08
CA ARG A 276 9.77 27.92 2.30
C ARG A 276 8.70 29.01 2.45
N GLU A 277 7.43 28.77 2.10
CA GLU A 277 6.44 29.88 2.10
C GLU A 277 5.78 30.14 3.45
N ALA A 278 5.94 29.25 4.44
CA ALA A 278 5.51 29.49 5.80
C ALA A 278 6.72 29.87 6.68
N GLU A 279 6.75 31.15 7.06
CA GLU A 279 7.63 31.72 8.10
C GLU A 279 9.07 32.02 7.68
N GLY A 280 9.37 33.32 7.50
CA GLY A 280 10.68 33.87 7.13
C GLY A 280 11.80 33.70 8.17
N LYS A 281 12.02 32.48 8.66
CA LYS A 281 13.17 32.10 9.48
C LYS A 281 13.66 30.68 9.13
N VAL A 282 14.96 30.62 8.83
CA VAL A 282 15.89 29.48 8.85
C VAL A 282 15.96 28.60 7.58
N GLU A 283 16.89 28.96 6.69
CA GLU A 283 17.20 28.22 5.46
C GLU A 283 17.82 26.83 5.70
N SER A 284 18.47 26.60 6.85
CA SER A 284 19.06 25.30 7.21
C SER A 284 18.01 24.24 7.56
N ILE A 285 16.84 24.64 8.11
CA ILE A 285 15.72 23.74 8.44
C ILE A 285 15.09 23.18 7.15
N GLY A 286 15.06 23.99 6.08
CA GLY A 286 14.54 23.57 4.77
C GLY A 286 15.38 22.45 4.13
N ILE A 287 16.71 22.52 4.25
CA ILE A 287 17.62 21.48 3.74
C ILE A 287 17.50 20.20 4.58
N GLU A 288 17.42 20.32 5.91
CA GLU A 288 17.31 19.15 6.79
C GLU A 288 15.97 18.41 6.60
N ARG A 289 14.86 19.14 6.47
CA ARG A 289 13.55 18.55 6.09
C ARG A 289 13.58 17.95 4.69
N ALA A 290 14.21 18.62 3.72
CA ALA A 290 14.37 18.08 2.36
C ALA A 290 15.15 16.75 2.37
N LEU A 291 16.21 16.67 3.20
CA LEU A 291 17.00 15.45 3.38
C LEU A 291 16.18 14.35 4.07
N GLU A 292 15.41 14.65 5.12
CA GLU A 292 14.51 13.67 5.75
C GLU A 292 13.46 13.12 4.79
N LEU A 293 12.84 13.98 3.97
CA LEU A 293 11.87 13.56 2.96
C LEU A 293 12.54 12.73 1.87
N SER A 294 13.76 13.09 1.48
CA SER A 294 14.54 12.32 0.52
C SER A 294 14.79 10.89 0.99
N LYS A 295 14.92 10.63 2.31
CA LYS A 295 15.10 9.27 2.85
C LYS A 295 13.94 8.34 2.52
N ARG A 296 12.75 8.89 2.22
CA ARG A 296 11.56 8.11 1.85
C ARG A 296 11.42 7.92 0.35
N ALA A 297 12.17 8.69 -0.45
CA ALA A 297 12.13 8.64 -1.91
C ALA A 297 12.79 7.37 -2.45
N ASP A 298 12.20 6.82 -3.51
CA ASP A 298 12.79 5.72 -4.30
C ASP A 298 13.91 6.23 -5.21
N LEU A 299 13.83 7.49 -5.63
CA LEU A 299 14.83 8.15 -6.46
C LEU A 299 14.98 9.62 -6.05
N ARG A 300 16.23 10.10 -6.01
CA ARG A 300 16.54 11.50 -5.73
C ARG A 300 17.10 12.17 -6.98
N LEU A 301 16.51 13.31 -7.37
CA LEU A 301 17.04 14.16 -8.43
C LEU A 301 17.80 15.30 -7.76
N LEU A 302 19.13 15.26 -7.79
CA LEU A 302 19.95 16.31 -7.20
C LEU A 302 20.31 17.35 -8.27
N LEU A 303 19.65 18.51 -8.22
CA LEU A 303 19.85 19.59 -9.17
C LEU A 303 21.01 20.49 -8.74
N ILE A 304 21.90 20.75 -9.68
CA ILE A 304 23.06 21.64 -9.54
C ILE A 304 23.01 22.66 -10.68
N ASP A 305 23.25 23.93 -10.37
CA ASP A 305 23.37 24.98 -11.38
C ASP A 305 24.74 24.88 -12.07
N CYS A 306 24.77 24.42 -13.31
CA CYS A 306 26.02 24.25 -14.06
C CYS A 306 26.59 25.56 -14.61
N SER A 307 25.88 26.68 -14.50
CA SER A 307 26.36 27.99 -14.97
C SER A 307 27.37 28.65 -14.03
N SER A 308 27.52 28.11 -12.83
CA SER A 308 28.47 28.55 -11.81
C SER A 308 29.38 27.39 -11.37
N PRO A 309 30.59 27.66 -10.84
CA PRO A 309 31.42 26.62 -10.23
C PRO A 309 30.72 25.97 -9.03
N LEU A 310 31.06 24.71 -8.74
CA LEU A 310 30.55 23.99 -7.56
C LEU A 310 30.82 24.78 -6.28
N THR A 311 29.77 25.01 -5.50
CA THR A 311 29.88 25.64 -4.19
C THR A 311 30.17 24.59 -3.12
N SER A 312 30.61 25.03 -1.94
CA SER A 312 30.76 24.14 -0.77
C SER A 312 29.44 23.49 -0.36
N GLU A 313 28.30 24.14 -0.63
CA GLU A 313 26.99 23.58 -0.31
C GLU A 313 26.56 22.51 -1.32
N ASP A 314 26.87 22.69 -2.61
CA ASP A 314 26.65 21.65 -3.63
C ASP A 314 27.47 20.40 -3.33
N MET A 315 28.74 20.58 -2.95
CA MET A 315 29.61 19.47 -2.52
C MET A 315 29.04 18.75 -1.30
N ARG A 316 28.54 19.49 -0.30
CA ARG A 316 27.88 18.89 0.87
C ARG A 316 26.64 18.09 0.48
N LEU A 317 25.81 18.57 -0.45
CA LEU A 317 24.66 17.81 -0.94
C LEU A 317 25.11 16.55 -1.71
N LEU A 318 26.15 16.65 -2.54
CA LEU A 318 26.75 15.50 -3.22
C LEU A 318 27.31 14.45 -2.25
N GLU A 319 27.76 14.84 -1.07
CA GLU A 319 28.19 13.90 -0.02
C GLU A 319 27.02 13.35 0.80
N THR A 320 26.03 14.19 1.13
CA THR A 320 24.96 13.85 2.08
C THR A 320 23.79 13.10 1.45
N VAL A 321 23.50 13.36 0.17
CA VAL A 321 22.36 12.75 -0.52
C VAL A 321 22.68 11.32 -0.93
N GLU A 322 22.07 10.36 -0.25
CA GLU A 322 22.29 8.94 -0.50
C GLU A 322 21.80 8.48 -1.88
N LYS A 323 22.47 7.46 -2.43
CA LYS A 323 22.01 6.71 -3.61
C LYS A 323 20.74 5.91 -3.24
N PRO A 324 19.86 5.58 -4.21
CA PRO A 324 19.93 5.92 -5.64
C PRO A 324 19.60 7.39 -5.91
N ARG A 325 20.34 8.00 -6.84
CA ARG A 325 20.18 9.40 -7.25
C ARG A 325 20.59 9.61 -8.71
N ILE A 326 20.03 10.65 -9.33
CA ILE A 326 20.47 11.21 -10.61
C ILE A 326 20.91 12.64 -10.36
N ILE A 327 22.11 12.99 -10.82
CA ILE A 327 22.60 14.36 -10.79
C ILE A 327 22.09 15.09 -12.01
N VAL A 328 21.46 16.24 -11.80
CA VAL A 328 20.83 17.02 -12.86
C VAL A 328 21.56 18.35 -12.97
N LEU A 329 22.42 18.49 -13.97
CA LEU A 329 23.14 19.73 -14.27
C LEU A 329 22.18 20.67 -15.01
N ASN A 330 21.61 21.63 -14.29
CA ASN A 330 20.60 22.54 -14.81
C ASN A 330 21.22 23.87 -15.29
N LYS A 331 20.49 24.59 -16.15
CA LYS A 331 20.84 25.90 -16.75
C LYS A 331 21.98 25.86 -17.79
N ILE A 332 22.07 24.77 -18.55
CA ILE A 332 23.04 24.64 -19.66
C ILE A 332 22.91 25.78 -20.69
N ASP A 333 21.75 26.42 -20.78
CA ASP A 333 21.50 27.57 -21.66
C ASP A 333 22.28 28.84 -21.29
N LEU A 334 22.81 28.93 -20.06
CA LEU A 334 23.62 30.05 -19.58
C LEU A 334 25.13 29.84 -19.73
N GLY A 335 25.54 28.69 -20.28
CA GLY A 335 26.93 28.27 -20.45
C GLY A 335 27.43 27.42 -19.29
N GLU A 336 28.22 26.40 -19.58
CA GLU A 336 28.62 25.37 -18.61
C GLU A 336 29.99 25.66 -17.97
N LYS A 337 30.01 25.73 -16.64
CA LYS A 337 31.20 25.74 -15.78
C LYS A 337 31.47 24.38 -15.13
N ILE A 338 30.45 23.53 -15.06
CA ILE A 338 30.50 22.17 -14.54
C ILE A 338 30.07 21.24 -15.68
N LYS A 339 30.81 20.16 -15.89
CA LYS A 339 30.54 19.13 -16.89
C LYS A 339 30.28 17.78 -16.22
N PRO A 340 29.64 16.83 -16.91
CA PRO A 340 29.41 15.49 -16.37
C PRO A 340 30.68 14.79 -15.89
N GLY A 341 31.82 15.02 -16.57
CA GLY A 341 33.11 14.45 -16.18
C GLY A 341 33.68 14.99 -14.85
N ASP A 342 33.16 16.11 -14.33
CA ASP A 342 33.58 16.65 -13.04
C ASP A 342 32.90 15.92 -11.85
N ILE A 343 31.89 15.10 -12.12
CA ILE A 343 31.11 14.34 -11.12
C ILE A 343 31.19 12.85 -11.47
N GLU A 344 32.33 12.23 -11.16
CA GLU A 344 32.59 10.83 -11.48
C GLU A 344 31.73 9.85 -10.68
N GLY A 345 31.39 8.70 -11.29
CA GLY A 345 30.70 7.59 -10.62
C GLY A 345 29.20 7.82 -10.33
N GLU A 346 28.61 8.83 -10.95
CA GLU A 346 27.20 9.18 -10.84
C GLU A 346 26.50 9.13 -12.21
N THR A 347 25.18 8.89 -12.20
CA THR A 347 24.35 9.11 -13.38
C THR A 347 24.06 10.61 -13.47
N VAL A 348 24.62 11.28 -14.49
CA VAL A 348 24.48 12.73 -14.71
C VAL A 348 23.63 12.99 -15.95
N VAL A 349 22.70 13.94 -15.87
CA VAL A 349 21.89 14.41 -17.00
C VAL A 349 21.96 15.94 -17.08
N GLU A 350 22.22 16.45 -18.27
CA GLU A 350 22.30 17.88 -18.56
C GLU A 350 20.93 18.40 -19.01
N VAL A 351 20.45 19.47 -18.37
CA VAL A 351 19.12 20.02 -18.64
C VAL A 351 19.13 21.55 -18.68
N SER A 352 18.24 22.11 -19.50
CA SER A 352 17.74 23.46 -19.31
C SER A 352 16.26 23.36 -18.97
N ALA A 353 15.93 23.37 -17.67
CA ALA A 353 14.55 23.30 -17.22
C ALA A 353 13.69 24.46 -17.78
N LEU A 354 14.30 25.62 -18.04
CA LEU A 354 13.60 26.77 -18.60
C LEU A 354 13.27 26.60 -20.09
N LYS A 355 14.13 25.91 -20.85
CA LYS A 355 13.95 25.67 -22.30
C LYS A 355 13.33 24.31 -22.61
N GLY A 356 13.21 23.43 -21.62
CA GLY A 356 12.81 22.02 -21.78
C GLY A 356 13.88 21.11 -22.40
N THR A 357 15.08 21.63 -22.70
CA THR A 357 16.17 20.84 -23.29
C THR A 357 16.70 19.82 -22.28
N GLY A 358 16.90 18.57 -22.72
CA GLY A 358 17.39 17.47 -21.86
C GLY A 358 16.35 16.86 -20.92
N VAL A 359 15.16 17.45 -20.77
CA VAL A 359 14.14 16.93 -19.85
C VAL A 359 13.58 15.58 -20.30
N SER A 360 13.42 15.37 -21.61
CA SER A 360 13.01 14.05 -22.14
C SER A 360 14.03 12.94 -21.83
N GLU A 361 15.32 13.26 -21.89
CA GLU A 361 16.39 12.33 -21.51
C GLU A 361 16.37 12.05 -20.00
N LEU A 362 16.14 13.08 -19.18
CA LEU A 362 15.96 12.89 -17.74
C LEU A 362 14.76 11.98 -17.44
N ARG A 363 13.61 12.19 -18.12
CA ARG A 363 12.44 11.30 -17.99
C ARG A 363 12.79 9.87 -18.36
N GLN A 364 13.50 9.66 -19.48
CA GLN A 364 13.96 8.34 -19.88
C GLN A 364 14.85 7.69 -18.81
N LYS A 365 15.80 8.42 -18.24
CA LYS A 365 16.70 7.91 -17.18
C LYS A 365 15.94 7.57 -15.90
N ILE A 366 14.93 8.35 -15.55
CA ILE A 366 14.02 8.02 -14.42
C ILE A 366 13.29 6.71 -14.73
N MET A 367 12.74 6.55 -15.94
CA MET A 367 12.03 5.33 -16.31
C MET A 367 12.97 4.12 -16.39
N GLU A 368 14.18 4.24 -16.92
CA GLU A 368 15.20 3.17 -16.91
C GLU A 368 15.56 2.71 -15.49
N PHE A 369 15.47 3.60 -14.49
CA PHE A 369 15.68 3.24 -13.09
C PHE A 369 14.48 2.50 -12.47
N LEU A 370 13.25 2.92 -12.83
CA LEU A 370 12.02 2.36 -12.27
C LEU A 370 11.59 1.07 -12.97
N GLU A 371 11.68 1.04 -14.29
CA GLU A 371 11.37 -0.12 -15.12
C GLU A 371 12.46 -1.17 -14.94
N ARG A 372 12.13 -2.22 -14.18
CA ARG A 372 12.93 -3.44 -14.18
C ARG A 372 12.56 -4.28 -15.41
N PRO A 373 13.48 -5.12 -15.92
CA PRO A 373 13.17 -6.05 -17.01
C PRO A 373 11.89 -6.81 -16.70
N GLU A 374 11.05 -7.07 -17.72
CA GLU A 374 9.81 -7.82 -17.57
C GLU A 374 10.09 -9.16 -16.88
N VAL A 375 9.77 -9.24 -15.60
CA VAL A 375 9.62 -10.51 -14.90
C VAL A 375 8.18 -10.93 -15.15
N THR A 376 8.02 -12.08 -15.79
CA THR A 376 6.72 -12.67 -16.05
C THR A 376 6.03 -12.99 -14.72
N GLY A 377 4.93 -12.30 -14.42
CA GLY A 377 4.14 -12.59 -13.23
C GLY A 377 3.24 -11.43 -12.80
N THR A 378 2.15 -11.76 -12.12
CA THR A 378 1.13 -10.82 -11.64
C THR A 378 1.22 -10.54 -10.13
N ILE A 379 2.31 -10.98 -9.48
CA ILE A 379 2.53 -10.73 -8.06
C ILE A 379 3.21 -9.38 -7.90
N ALA A 380 2.69 -8.59 -6.97
CA ALA A 380 3.29 -7.36 -6.48
C ALA A 380 3.29 -7.36 -4.95
N PHE A 381 4.36 -6.80 -4.39
CA PHE A 381 4.49 -6.55 -2.96
C PHE A 381 4.76 -5.07 -2.73
N THR A 382 4.23 -4.54 -1.63
CA THR A 382 4.64 -3.22 -1.15
C THR A 382 6.10 -3.24 -0.70
N ARG A 383 6.74 -2.08 -0.54
CA ARG A 383 8.10 -1.96 0.02
C ARG A 383 8.24 -2.69 1.35
N ARG A 384 7.24 -2.57 2.23
CA ARG A 384 7.23 -3.22 3.55
C ARG A 384 7.13 -4.73 3.45
N GLU A 385 6.25 -5.23 2.58
CA GLU A 385 6.10 -6.68 2.34
C GLU A 385 7.39 -7.26 1.74
N GLY A 386 8.01 -6.55 0.79
CA GLY A 386 9.29 -6.94 0.21
C GLY A 386 10.43 -6.96 1.23
N GLU A 387 10.47 -6.05 2.20
CA GLU A 387 11.44 -6.11 3.31
C GLU A 387 11.25 -7.36 4.17
N LEU A 388 10.01 -7.69 4.54
CA LEU A 388 9.73 -8.91 5.32
C LEU A 388 10.16 -10.17 4.60
N LEU A 389 9.95 -10.25 3.28
CA LEU A 389 10.43 -11.39 2.47
C LEU A 389 11.97 -11.42 2.38
N ARG A 390 12.63 -10.26 2.29
CA ARG A 390 14.10 -10.18 2.33
C ARG A 390 14.68 -10.54 3.69
N GLU A 391 13.99 -10.20 4.79
CA GLU A 391 14.33 -10.67 6.13
C GLU A 391 14.20 -12.20 6.23
N ALA A 392 13.10 -12.77 5.73
CA ALA A 392 12.92 -14.22 5.66
C ALA A 392 14.06 -14.91 4.90
N LEU A 393 14.43 -14.37 3.74
CA LEU A 393 15.51 -14.90 2.92
C LEU A 393 16.86 -14.81 3.65
N ARG A 394 17.11 -13.73 4.40
CA ARG A 394 18.34 -13.56 5.18
C ARG A 394 18.43 -14.60 6.28
N GLU A 395 17.35 -14.82 7.03
CA GLU A 395 17.30 -15.88 8.05
C GLU A 395 17.56 -17.25 7.45
N LEU A 396 16.93 -17.58 6.32
CA LEU A 396 17.17 -18.86 5.65
C LEU A 396 18.63 -19.02 5.19
N LYS A 397 19.26 -17.95 4.67
CA LYS A 397 20.67 -17.95 4.26
C LYS A 397 21.61 -18.13 5.46
N GLU A 398 21.40 -17.36 6.52
CA GLU A 398 22.18 -17.48 7.77
C GLU A 398 22.08 -18.91 8.32
N GLY A 399 20.87 -19.47 8.45
CA GLY A 399 20.68 -20.86 8.89
C GLY A 399 21.41 -21.88 8.02
N THR A 400 21.36 -21.70 6.70
CA THR A 400 22.06 -22.57 5.73
C THR A 400 23.58 -22.49 5.91
N GLU A 401 24.13 -21.29 6.04
CA GLU A 401 25.57 -21.07 6.25
C GLU A 401 26.05 -21.69 7.57
N ARG A 402 25.34 -21.46 8.68
CA ARG A 402 25.66 -22.07 9.98
C ARG A 402 25.64 -23.59 9.93
N TRP A 403 24.65 -24.18 9.27
CA TRP A 403 24.60 -25.62 9.11
C TRP A 403 25.80 -26.16 8.32
N MET A 404 26.20 -25.49 7.24
CA MET A 404 27.40 -25.85 6.47
C MET A 404 28.70 -25.70 7.27
N GLU A 405 28.75 -24.78 8.24
CA GLU A 405 29.86 -24.62 9.19
C GLU A 405 29.90 -25.74 10.26
N GLY A 406 28.93 -26.66 10.28
CA GLY A 406 28.87 -27.79 11.20
C GLY A 406 28.13 -27.50 12.51
N PHE A 407 27.33 -26.43 12.58
CA PHE A 407 26.48 -26.17 13.74
C PHE A 407 25.33 -27.20 13.83
N PRO A 408 24.80 -27.45 15.04
CA PRO A 408 23.69 -28.39 15.25
C PRO A 408 22.42 -28.04 14.47
N LEU A 409 21.60 -29.05 14.16
CA LEU A 409 20.33 -28.89 13.44
C LEU A 409 19.33 -27.98 14.17
N ASP A 410 19.42 -27.85 15.49
CA ASP A 410 18.63 -26.89 16.28
C ASP A 410 18.81 -25.44 15.81
N ILE A 411 20.04 -25.07 15.43
CA ILE A 411 20.35 -23.73 14.93
C ILE A 411 19.71 -23.53 13.55
N LEU A 412 19.79 -24.54 12.69
CA LEU A 412 19.12 -24.51 11.38
C LEU A 412 17.60 -24.38 11.55
N SER A 413 17.00 -25.23 12.40
CA SER A 413 15.56 -25.23 12.70
C SER A 413 15.10 -23.87 13.23
N PHE A 414 15.87 -23.25 14.12
CA PHE A 414 15.60 -21.90 14.62
C PHE A 414 15.51 -20.86 13.49
N HIS A 415 16.49 -20.82 12.58
CA HIS A 415 16.48 -19.87 11.47
C HIS A 415 15.36 -20.14 10.46
N VAL A 416 15.07 -21.41 10.17
CA VAL A 416 13.93 -21.79 9.30
C VAL A 416 12.61 -21.34 9.91
N ARG A 417 12.42 -21.50 11.24
CA ARG A 417 11.25 -20.95 11.96
C ARG A 417 11.20 -19.43 11.88
N LYS A 418 12.32 -18.73 12.07
CA LYS A 418 12.38 -17.27 11.96
C LYS A 418 12.01 -16.77 10.57
N SER A 419 12.44 -17.46 9.52
CA SER A 419 12.00 -17.18 8.16
C SER A 419 10.49 -17.42 7.98
N LEU A 420 9.97 -18.55 8.47
CA LEU A 420 8.54 -18.89 8.43
C LEU A 420 7.66 -17.84 9.14
N GLU A 421 8.07 -17.36 10.31
CA GLU A 421 7.36 -16.32 11.07
C GLU A 421 7.09 -15.06 10.21
N LYS A 422 8.02 -14.68 9.32
CA LYS A 422 7.84 -13.53 8.42
C LYS A 422 6.79 -13.80 7.34
N LEU A 423 6.73 -15.02 6.81
CA LEU A 423 5.71 -15.44 5.84
C LEU A 423 4.33 -15.48 6.48
N GLU A 424 4.23 -16.01 7.70
CA GLU A 424 2.96 -16.07 8.44
C GLU A 424 2.46 -14.69 8.87
N LEU A 425 3.38 -13.75 9.16
CA LEU A 425 3.05 -12.35 9.41
C LEU A 425 2.43 -11.67 8.16
N LEU A 426 2.92 -11.99 6.95
CA LEU A 426 2.36 -11.49 5.70
C LEU A 426 0.95 -12.01 5.44
N LEU A 427 0.72 -13.31 5.68
CA LEU A 427 -0.60 -13.93 5.54
C LEU A 427 -1.58 -13.50 6.65
N GLY A 428 -1.05 -13.01 7.77
CA GLY A 428 -1.81 -12.67 8.97
C GLY A 428 -2.31 -13.89 9.72
N ILE A 429 -1.53 -14.96 9.74
CA ILE A 429 -1.84 -16.22 10.45
C ILE A 429 -1.26 -16.21 11.87
N SER A 430 -0.08 -15.62 12.07
CA SER A 430 0.54 -15.47 13.39
C SER A 430 -0.24 -14.48 14.26
N ASP A 431 0.00 -14.48 15.57
CA ASP A 431 -0.51 -13.45 16.48
C ASP A 431 0.01 -12.06 16.07
N ILE A 432 -0.78 -11.34 15.27
CA ILE A 432 -0.48 -9.96 14.91
C ILE A 432 -0.88 -9.07 16.08
N PRO A 433 0.04 -8.23 16.61
CA PRO A 433 -0.32 -7.26 17.63
C PRO A 433 -1.49 -6.38 17.18
N GLU A 434 -2.45 -6.13 18.06
CA GLU A 434 -3.65 -5.36 17.74
C GLU A 434 -3.33 -3.96 17.20
N GLU A 435 -2.24 -3.35 17.66
CA GLU A 435 -1.73 -2.08 17.15
C GLU A 435 -1.31 -2.17 15.67
N THR A 436 -0.70 -3.28 15.26
CA THR A 436 -0.30 -3.51 13.87
C THR A 436 -1.52 -3.69 12.98
N LEU A 437 -2.51 -4.47 13.42
CA LEU A 437 -3.78 -4.60 12.70
C LEU A 437 -4.49 -3.24 12.58
N SER A 438 -4.56 -2.50 13.68
CA SER A 438 -5.22 -1.19 13.71
C SER A 438 -4.53 -0.19 12.78
N ARG A 439 -3.20 -0.19 12.71
CA ARG A 439 -2.45 0.65 11.76
C ARG A 439 -2.75 0.28 10.30
N ILE A 440 -2.83 -1.01 9.97
CA ILE A 440 -3.15 -1.46 8.60
C ILE A 440 -4.56 -1.01 8.20
N PHE A 441 -5.55 -1.22 9.06
CA PHE A 441 -6.94 -0.88 8.75
C PHE A 441 -7.23 0.62 8.89
N SER A 442 -6.40 1.38 9.61
CA SER A 442 -6.53 2.85 9.69
C SER A 442 -6.28 3.56 8.37
N GLU A 443 -5.55 2.93 7.43
CA GLU A 443 -5.32 3.43 6.08
C GLU A 443 -6.58 3.30 5.19
N PHE A 444 -7.58 2.51 5.59
CA PHE A 444 -8.79 2.30 4.82
C PHE A 444 -9.82 3.42 5.05
N CYS A 445 -10.60 3.73 4.01
CA CYS A 445 -11.75 4.60 4.14
C CYS A 445 -12.79 4.10 5.16
N ILE A 446 -13.49 5.03 5.81
CA ILE A 446 -14.67 4.74 6.63
C ILE A 446 -15.77 4.12 5.74
N GLY A 447 -16.41 3.05 6.20
CA GLY A 447 -17.46 2.34 5.46
C GLY A 447 -16.98 1.11 4.69
N LYS A 448 -15.68 0.80 4.78
CA LYS A 448 -15.08 -0.42 4.26
C LYS A 448 -14.47 -1.28 5.34
#